data_AF-M1ZZY1-F1
#
_entry.id   AF-M1ZZY1-F1
#
_cell.length_a   1.000
_cell.length_b   1.000
_cell.length_c   1.000
_cell.angle_alpha   90.00
_cell.angle_beta   90.00
_cell.angle_gamma   90.00
#
_symmetry.space_group_name_H-M   'P 1'
#
loop_
_entity.id
_entity.type
_entity.pdbx_description
1 polymer ?
#
loop_
_entity_poly.entity_id
_entity_poly.type
_entity_poly.pdbx_seq_one_letter_code
_entity_poly.pdbx_strand_id
1 'polypeptide(L)' 'GDHANNDMAGEDEESWKNVLEKKGFKVDLYLKGLGANREFQKIYRDHIKEEI' A
#
# COMPACT_ATOMS: atom_id res chain seq x y z
N GLY A 1 -3.63 2.18 6.06
CA GLY A 1 -3.16 2.79 7.32
C GLY A 1 -2.87 4.25 7.06
N ASP A 2 -2.51 5.02 8.09
CA ASP A 2 -2.34 6.48 7.97
C ASP A 2 -1.41 6.89 6.81
N HIS A 3 -0.20 6.34 6.76
CA HIS A 3 0.74 6.53 5.65
C HIS A 3 0.15 6.21 4.25
N ALA A 4 -0.64 5.15 4.13
CA ALA A 4 -1.23 4.78 2.84
C ALA A 4 -2.35 5.75 2.43
N ASN A 5 -3.10 6.29 3.39
CA ASN A 5 -4.24 7.17 3.13
C ASN A 5 -3.81 8.62 2.96
N ASN A 6 -2.76 9.06 3.64
CA ASN A 6 -2.33 10.46 3.65
C ASN A 6 -1.09 10.65 2.77
N ASP A 7 0.03 9.98 3.08
CA ASP A 7 1.28 10.20 2.38
C ASP A 7 1.26 9.67 0.94
N MET A 8 0.60 8.52 0.72
CA MET A 8 0.55 7.93 -0.62
C MET A 8 -0.65 8.46 -1.44
N ALA A 9 -1.84 8.49 -0.83
CA ALA A 9 -3.11 8.71 -1.52
C ALA A 9 -3.85 9.99 -1.10
N GLY A 10 -3.26 10.78 -0.20
CA GLY A 10 -3.93 11.94 0.38
C GLY A 10 -4.05 13.10 -0.59
N GLU A 11 -4.80 14.11 -0.17
CA GLU A 11 -5.04 15.34 -0.94
C GLU A 11 -3.91 16.39 -0.78
N ASP A 12 -2.95 16.15 0.12
CA ASP A 12 -1.78 17.02 0.29
C ASP A 12 -0.92 17.05 -0.98
N GLU A 13 -0.36 18.21 -1.33
CA GLU A 13 0.48 18.37 -2.52
C GLU A 13 1.73 17.48 -2.54
N GLU A 14 2.21 17.07 -1.38
CA GLU A 14 3.35 16.17 -1.20
C GLU A 14 2.96 14.69 -1.24
N SER A 15 1.67 14.37 -1.34
CA SER A 15 1.24 12.98 -1.48
C SER A 15 1.78 12.37 -2.77
N TRP A 16 2.08 11.08 -2.75
CA TRP A 16 2.67 10.41 -3.92
C TRP A 16 1.76 10.49 -5.14
N LYS A 17 0.45 10.36 -4.94
CA LYS A 17 -0.57 10.59 -5.97
C LYS A 17 -0.37 11.95 -6.63
N ASN A 18 -0.36 13.02 -5.84
CA ASN A 18 -0.29 14.38 -6.38
C ASN A 18 1.07 14.68 -7.02
N VAL A 19 2.17 14.17 -6.46
CA VAL A 19 3.52 14.30 -7.04
C VAL A 19 3.59 13.63 -8.42
N LEU A 20 2.97 12.46 -8.59
CA LEU A 20 2.98 11.73 -9.86
C LEU A 20 2.00 12.35 -10.87
N GLU A 21 0.81 12.75 -10.45
CA GLU A 21 -0.15 13.45 -11.33
C GLU A 21 0.40 14.78 -11.85
N LYS A 22 1.09 15.56 -11.01
CA LYS A 22 1.79 16.80 -11.43
C LYS A 22 2.88 16.56 -12.48
N LYS A 23 3.47 15.36 -12.52
CA LYS A 23 4.44 14.96 -13.54
C LYS A 23 3.79 14.46 -14.84
N GLY A 24 2.45 14.49 -14.93
CA GLY A 24 1.68 14.11 -16.11
C GLY A 24 1.36 12.62 -16.19
N PHE A 25 1.56 11.86 -15.10
CA PHE A 25 1.14 10.46 -15.05
C PHE A 25 -0.33 10.34 -14.68
N LYS A 26 -1.03 9.38 -15.29
CA LYS A 26 -2.30 8.91 -14.73
C LYS A 26 -2.00 7.98 -13.56
N VAL A 27 -2.57 8.27 -12.40
CA VAL A 27 -2.37 7.47 -11.19
C VAL A 27 -3.67 6.77 -10.81
N ASP A 28 -3.62 5.45 -10.72
CA ASP A 28 -4.70 4.62 -10.19
C ASP A 28 -4.27 4.07 -8.83
N LEU A 29 -5.05 4.35 -7.78
CA LEU A 29 -4.72 3.96 -6.42
C LEU A 29 -5.23 2.54 -6.10
N TYR A 30 -4.40 1.75 -5.42
CA TYR A 30 -4.79 0.45 -4.88
C TYR A 30 -4.62 0.41 -3.36
N LEU A 31 -5.66 0.86 -2.64
CA LEU A 31 -5.67 0.96 -1.18
C LEU A 31 -6.09 -0.35 -0.50
N LYS A 32 -5.37 -1.44 -0.77
CA LYS A 32 -5.50 -2.70 -0.04
C LYS A 32 -4.14 -3.10 0.52
N GLY A 33 -4.06 -3.24 1.85
CA GLY A 33 -2.82 -3.67 2.51
C GLY A 33 -2.44 -5.10 2.15
N LEU A 34 -1.14 -5.41 2.24
CA LEU A 34 -0.60 -6.74 1.91
C LEU A 34 -1.26 -7.85 2.75
N GLY A 35 -1.62 -7.58 3.99
CA GLY A 35 -2.33 -8.52 4.86
C GLY A 35 -3.71 -8.95 4.34
N ALA A 36 -4.32 -8.23 3.39
CA ALA A 36 -5.56 -8.66 2.73
C ALA A 36 -5.32 -9.63 1.55
N ASN A 37 -4.08 -9.78 1.09
CA ASN A 37 -3.70 -10.71 0.03
C ASN A 37 -3.44 -12.11 0.61
N ARG A 38 -4.11 -13.12 0.05
CA ARG A 38 -4.01 -14.52 0.51
C ARG A 38 -2.60 -15.11 0.43
N GLU A 39 -1.81 -14.71 -0.57
CA GLU A 39 -0.43 -15.19 -0.72
C GLU A 39 0.48 -14.59 0.36
N PHE A 40 0.28 -13.32 0.73
CA PHE A 40 0.99 -12.73 1.87
C PHE A 40 0.56 -13.34 3.20
N GLN A 41 -0.73 -13.60 3.39
CA GLN A 41 -1.21 -14.35 4.55
C GLN A 41 -0.60 -15.74 4.63
N LYS A 42 -0.36 -16.40 3.48
CA LYS A 42 0.32 -17.69 3.44
C LYS A 42 1.75 -17.59 3.95
N ILE A 43 2.52 -16.59 3.50
CA ILE A 43 3.88 -16.34 3.99
C ILE A 43 3.89 -16.17 5.52
N TYR A 44 2.98 -15.35 6.07
CA TYR A 44 2.90 -15.20 7.53
C TYR A 44 2.56 -16.50 8.25
N ARG A 45 1.63 -17.30 7.71
CA ARG A 45 1.29 -18.62 8.29
C ARG A 45 2.47 -19.59 8.23
N ASP A 46 3.24 -19.57 7.15
CA ASP A 46 4.36 -20.49 6.97
C ASP A 46 5.48 -20.14 7.97
N HIS A 47 5.80 -18.85 8.16
CA HIS A 47 6.74 -18.45 9.22
C HIS A 47 6.27 -18.85 10.63
N ILE A 48 4.97 -18.68 10.94
CA ILE A 48 4.43 -19.09 12.26
C ILE A 48 4.61 -20.60 12.47
N LYS A 49 4.42 -21.41 11.43
CA LYS A 49 4.60 -22.87 11.52
C LYS A 49 6.06 -23.28 11.66
N GLU A 50 7.01 -22.51 11.13
CA GLU A 50 8.44 -22.77 11.26
C GLU A 50 8.95 -22.48 12.69
N GLU A 51 8.29 -21.57 13.40
CA GLU A 51 8.63 -21.17 14.78
C GLU A 51 7.96 -22.06 15.86
N ILE A 52 7.10 -23.01 15.47
CA ILE A 52 6.43 -23.97 16.38
C ILE A 52 6.99 -25.37 16.15
#